data_AF-H1LKT0-F1
#
_entry.id   AF-H1LKT0-F1
#
_cell.length_a   1.000
_cell.length_b   1.000
_cell.length_c   1.000
_cell.angle_alpha   90.00
_cell.angle_beta   90.00
_cell.angle_gamma   90.00
#
_symmetry.space_group_name_H-M   'P 1'
#
loop_
_entity.id
_entity.type
_entity.pdbx_description
1 polymer ?
#
loop_
_entity_poly.entity_id
_entity_poly.type
_entity_poly.pdbx_seq_one_letter_code
_entity_poly.pdbx_strand_id
1 'polypeptide(L)'
;MMNQKYEGWFIQLLSIGSLLASIVQALLALFVGFGTIATLIIGNNPNFPLIAKLAVRAHSAFTESLVTILIVIGVLIFRTIIIFALYKLLRQFHANDIFNDRNLSYIRWCSYSFGGLVIFDGMLALIWKFLHFEAAVSYGQSLFVEILAWFTVYVIYIIFKRGLALKKENEDFV
;
A
#
# COMPACT_ATOMS: atom_id res chain seq x y z
N MET A 1 13.06 -26.01 -17.58
CA MET A 1 13.60 -24.67 -17.84
C MET A 1 12.51 -23.85 -18.52
N MET A 2 11.85 -22.95 -17.80
CA MET A 2 10.86 -22.05 -18.38
C MET A 2 11.61 -20.93 -19.11
N ASN A 3 11.17 -20.60 -20.31
CA ASN A 3 11.94 -19.89 -21.33
C ASN A 3 12.16 -18.40 -20.95
N GLN A 4 13.42 -17.94 -20.82
CA GLN A 4 13.82 -16.62 -20.27
C GLN A 4 13.07 -15.42 -20.87
N LYS A 5 12.62 -15.54 -22.12
CA LYS A 5 11.83 -14.51 -22.83
C LYS A 5 10.44 -14.29 -22.21
N TYR A 6 9.81 -15.34 -21.69
CA TYR A 6 8.49 -15.27 -21.05
C TYR A 6 8.57 -14.72 -19.63
N GLU A 7 9.67 -15.00 -18.91
CA GLU A 7 9.92 -14.44 -17.57
C GLU A 7 10.07 -12.91 -17.63
N GLY A 8 10.79 -12.38 -18.63
CA GLY A 8 11.00 -10.94 -18.79
C GLY A 8 9.71 -10.16 -19.05
N TRP A 9 8.85 -10.64 -19.95
CA TRP A 9 7.57 -10.00 -20.27
C TRP A 9 6.59 -10.05 -19.09
N PHE A 10 6.51 -11.19 -18.40
CA PHE A 10 5.63 -11.34 -17.24
C PHE A 10 6.03 -10.38 -16.11
N ILE A 11 7.32 -10.24 -15.83
CA ILE A 11 7.83 -9.31 -14.80
C ILE A 11 7.59 -7.86 -15.18
N GLN A 12 7.70 -7.52 -16.46
CA GLN A 12 7.36 -6.19 -16.96
C GLN A 12 5.87 -5.88 -16.78
N LEU A 13 4.99 -6.85 -17.05
CA LEU A 13 3.55 -6.72 -16.83
C LEU A 13 3.23 -6.53 -15.34
N LEU A 14 3.86 -7.33 -14.46
CA LEU A 14 3.73 -7.16 -13.00
C LEU A 14 4.23 -5.79 -12.52
N SER A 15 5.31 -5.27 -13.10
CA SER A 15 5.84 -3.95 -12.79
C SER A 15 4.84 -2.86 -13.17
N ILE A 16 4.30 -2.89 -14.39
CA ILE A 16 3.29 -1.93 -14.86
C ILE A 16 2.02 -2.03 -14.01
N GLY A 17 1.56 -3.25 -13.71
CA GLY A 17 0.40 -3.48 -12.86
C GLY A 17 0.58 -2.91 -11.46
N SER A 18 1.77 -3.10 -10.87
CA SER A 18 2.12 -2.52 -9.57
C SER A 18 2.13 -0.99 -9.63
N LEU A 19 2.68 -0.39 -10.69
CA LEU A 19 2.64 1.07 -10.86
C LEU A 19 1.20 1.59 -10.91
N LEU A 20 0.34 1.01 -11.73
CA LEU A 20 -1.06 1.41 -11.84
C LEU A 20 -1.79 1.26 -10.50
N ALA A 21 -1.58 0.14 -9.80
CA ALA A 21 -2.16 -0.07 -8.47
C ALA A 21 -1.70 1.00 -7.47
N SER A 22 -0.42 1.38 -7.49
CA SER A 22 0.09 2.44 -6.61
C SER A 22 -0.54 3.81 -6.90
N ILE A 23 -0.76 4.13 -8.18
CA ILE A 23 -1.41 5.40 -8.58
C ILE A 23 -2.87 5.41 -8.13
N VAL A 24 -3.61 4.33 -8.38
CA VAL A 24 -5.01 4.21 -7.94
C VAL A 24 -5.12 4.36 -6.43
N GLN A 25 -4.22 3.72 -5.68
CA GLN A 25 -4.24 3.77 -4.23
C GLN A 25 -3.85 5.15 -3.67
N ALA A 26 -2.89 5.83 -4.30
CA ALA A 26 -2.53 7.20 -3.97
C ALA A 26 -3.70 8.18 -4.24
N LEU A 27 -4.40 8.03 -5.37
CA LEU A 27 -5.58 8.83 -5.68
C LEU A 27 -6.71 8.60 -4.67
N LEU A 28 -6.92 7.35 -4.25
CA LEU A 28 -7.89 7.02 -3.21
C LEU A 28 -7.53 7.70 -1.87
N ALA A 29 -6.25 7.66 -1.48
CA ALA A 29 -5.76 8.33 -0.27
C ALA A 29 -5.98 9.86 -0.34
N LEU A 30 -5.70 10.47 -1.49
CA LEU A 30 -5.95 11.90 -1.72
C LEU A 30 -7.44 12.22 -1.67
N PHE A 31 -8.29 11.42 -2.30
CA PHE A 31 -9.74 11.62 -2.29
C PHE A 31 -10.30 11.58 -0.86
N VAL A 32 -9.89 10.60 -0.06
CA VAL A 32 -10.28 10.48 1.36
C VAL A 32 -9.72 11.66 2.17
N GLY A 33 -8.45 12.03 1.98
CA GLY A 33 -7.83 13.16 2.66
C GLY A 33 -8.48 14.51 2.33
N PHE A 34 -8.71 14.81 1.05
CA PHE A 34 -9.37 16.06 0.65
C PHE A 34 -10.84 16.09 1.05
N GLY A 35 -11.56 14.97 0.93
CA GLY A 35 -12.96 14.87 1.35
C GLY A 35 -13.13 15.17 2.84
N THR A 36 -12.18 14.72 3.67
CA THR A 36 -12.23 14.92 5.12
C THR A 36 -11.85 16.34 5.54
N ILE A 37 -10.91 16.98 4.86
CA ILE A 37 -10.59 18.40 5.06
C ILE A 37 -11.75 19.29 4.58
N ALA A 38 -12.34 18.97 3.43
CA ALA A 38 -13.46 19.74 2.87
C ALA A 38 -14.70 19.70 3.78
N THR A 39 -15.03 18.55 4.37
CA THR A 39 -16.14 18.46 5.33
C THR A 39 -15.86 19.22 6.62
N LEU A 40 -14.61 19.25 7.11
CA LEU A 40 -14.21 20.05 8.27
C LEU A 40 -14.34 21.56 8.04
N ILE A 41 -13.95 22.04 6.85
CA ILE A 41 -13.96 23.47 6.52
C ILE A 41 -15.37 23.95 6.14
N ILE A 42 -16.10 23.17 5.33
CA ILE A 42 -17.39 23.59 4.75
C ILE A 42 -18.57 23.31 5.70
N GLY A 43 -18.46 22.32 6.61
CA GLY A 43 -19.51 22.03 7.59
C GLY A 43 -19.92 23.20 8.47
N ASN A 44 -19.05 24.20 8.62
CA ASN A 44 -19.28 25.43 9.39
C ASN A 44 -19.68 26.65 8.53
N ASN A 45 -19.92 26.49 7.21
CA ASN A 45 -20.12 27.63 6.30
C ASN A 45 -21.60 27.79 5.89
N PRO A 46 -22.28 28.90 6.25
CA PRO A 46 -23.71 29.10 5.98
C PRO A 46 -24.08 29.30 4.51
N ASN A 47 -23.10 29.55 3.63
CA ASN A 47 -23.33 29.86 2.21
C ASN A 47 -23.56 28.62 1.31
N PHE A 48 -23.36 27.40 1.83
CA PHE A 48 -23.51 26.16 1.06
C PHE A 48 -24.46 25.17 1.74
N PRO A 49 -25.79 25.41 1.74
CA PRO A 49 -26.75 24.67 2.56
C PRO A 49 -26.89 23.18 2.21
N LEU A 50 -26.63 22.78 0.96
CA LEU A 50 -26.67 21.36 0.55
C LEU A 50 -25.43 20.59 1.05
N ILE A 51 -24.25 21.22 0.94
CA ILE A 51 -22.96 20.66 1.40
C ILE A 51 -22.89 20.71 2.93
N ALA A 52 -23.42 21.77 3.55
CA ALA A 52 -23.57 21.90 5.00
C ALA A 52 -24.55 20.86 5.57
N LYS A 53 -25.68 20.54 4.91
CA LYS A 53 -26.58 19.46 5.37
C LYS A 53 -25.95 18.06 5.29
N LEU A 54 -25.20 17.77 4.21
CA LEU A 54 -24.44 16.53 4.07
C LEU A 54 -23.28 16.47 5.07
N ALA A 55 -22.60 17.60 5.30
CA ALA A 55 -21.51 17.73 6.25
C ALA A 55 -21.97 17.69 7.71
N VAL A 56 -23.13 18.25 8.08
CA VAL A 56 -23.70 18.24 9.44
C VAL A 56 -24.20 16.85 9.83
N ARG A 57 -24.81 16.11 8.90
CA ARG A 57 -25.20 14.70 9.11
C ARG A 57 -23.96 13.79 9.20
N ALA A 58 -22.88 14.15 8.52
CA ALA A 58 -21.57 13.55 8.76
C ALA A 58 -20.99 14.00 10.11
N HIS A 59 -21.12 15.29 10.50
CA HIS A 59 -20.45 15.96 11.63
C HIS A 59 -20.72 15.33 12.99
N SER A 60 -21.98 14.93 13.26
CA SER A 60 -22.35 14.22 14.50
C SER A 60 -21.81 12.78 14.56
N ALA A 61 -21.47 12.20 13.41
CA ALA A 61 -20.71 10.94 13.30
C ALA A 61 -19.21 11.18 13.05
N PHE A 62 -18.75 12.43 12.94
CA PHE A 62 -17.43 12.83 12.43
C PHE A 62 -16.42 13.06 13.54
N THR A 63 -16.85 13.61 14.67
CA THR A 63 -15.99 13.83 15.84
C THR A 63 -15.53 12.51 16.48
N GLU A 64 -16.37 11.46 16.44
CA GLU A 64 -15.99 10.09 16.83
C GLU A 64 -15.23 9.32 15.72
N SER A 65 -15.25 9.81 14.47
CA SER A 65 -14.72 9.13 13.27
C SER A 65 -13.39 9.69 12.77
N LEU A 66 -12.93 10.85 13.26
CA LEU A 66 -11.69 11.49 12.80
C LEU A 66 -10.46 10.59 13.02
N VAL A 67 -10.40 9.89 14.16
CA VAL A 67 -9.33 8.91 14.46
C VAL A 67 -9.37 7.74 13.47
N THR A 68 -10.56 7.18 13.21
CA THR A 68 -10.77 6.09 12.25
C THR A 68 -10.37 6.51 10.84
N ILE A 69 -10.72 7.72 10.43
CA ILE A 69 -10.34 8.31 9.13
C ILE A 69 -8.82 8.46 9.00
N LEU A 70 -8.15 8.98 10.03
CA LEU A 70 -6.69 9.12 10.03
C LEU A 70 -6.00 7.75 9.93
N ILE A 71 -6.55 6.74 10.59
CA ILE A 71 -6.07 5.37 10.48
C ILE A 71 -6.26 4.82 9.06
N VAL A 72 -7.42 5.03 8.45
CA VAL A 72 -7.68 4.62 7.05
C VAL A 72 -6.70 5.29 6.10
N ILE A 73 -6.43 6.58 6.26
CA ILE A 73 -5.43 7.31 5.46
C ILE A 73 -4.03 6.70 5.67
N GLY A 74 -3.63 6.43 6.90
CA GLY A 74 -2.35 5.78 7.23
C GLY A 74 -2.21 4.43 6.54
N VAL A 75 -3.24 3.58 6.61
CA VAL A 75 -3.28 2.28 5.93
C VAL A 75 -3.10 2.43 4.42
N LEU A 76 -3.80 3.38 3.79
CA LEU A 76 -3.69 3.62 2.35
C LEU A 76 -2.28 4.10 1.95
N ILE A 77 -1.65 4.94 2.76
CA ILE A 77 -0.27 5.39 2.55
C ILE A 77 0.69 4.20 2.61
N PHE A 78 0.62 3.36 3.65
CA PHE A 78 1.52 2.20 3.76
C PHE A 78 1.34 1.21 2.61
N ARG A 79 0.11 0.92 2.21
CA ARG A 79 -0.14 0.05 1.04
C ARG A 79 0.45 0.65 -0.23
N THR A 80 0.29 1.95 -0.44
CA THR A 80 0.88 2.67 -1.59
C THR A 80 2.41 2.54 -1.60
N ILE A 81 3.05 2.72 -0.43
CA ILE A 81 4.51 2.59 -0.29
C ILE A 81 4.97 1.17 -0.66
N ILE A 82 4.29 0.13 -0.16
CA ILE A 82 4.61 -1.27 -0.47
C ILE A 82 4.52 -1.50 -1.99
N ILE A 83 3.38 -1.17 -2.60
CA ILE A 83 3.18 -1.42 -4.03
C ILE A 83 4.19 -0.65 -4.88
N PHE A 84 4.51 0.59 -4.51
CA PHE A 84 5.52 1.40 -5.20
C PHE A 84 6.93 0.81 -5.07
N ALA A 85 7.30 0.33 -3.88
CA ALA A 85 8.58 -0.34 -3.67
C ALA A 85 8.68 -1.63 -4.50
N LEU A 86 7.60 -2.42 -4.58
CA LEU A 86 7.54 -3.61 -5.45
C LEU A 86 7.68 -3.25 -6.93
N TYR A 87 7.02 -2.19 -7.40
CA TYR A 87 7.19 -1.68 -8.75
C TYR A 87 8.67 -1.39 -9.05
N LYS A 88 9.35 -0.67 -8.14
CA LYS A 88 10.77 -0.33 -8.29
C LYS A 88 11.66 -1.57 -8.32
N LEU A 89 11.43 -2.52 -7.41
CA LEU A 89 12.15 -3.79 -7.36
C LEU A 89 11.98 -4.60 -8.66
N LEU A 90 10.75 -4.74 -9.17
CA LEU A 90 10.47 -5.43 -10.43
C LEU A 90 11.09 -4.73 -11.64
N ARG A 91 11.09 -3.39 -11.64
CA ARG A 91 11.70 -2.59 -12.71
C ARG A 91 13.22 -2.75 -12.72
N GLN A 92 13.87 -2.73 -11.55
CA GLN A 92 15.31 -2.93 -11.43
C GLN A 92 15.71 -4.37 -11.75
N PHE A 93 14.89 -5.35 -11.39
CA PHE A 93 15.05 -6.73 -11.82
C PHE A 93 15.07 -6.86 -13.35
N HIS A 94 14.13 -6.23 -14.05
CA HIS A 94 14.09 -6.23 -15.51
C HIS A 94 15.31 -5.57 -16.15
N ALA A 95 15.90 -4.57 -15.48
CA ALA A 95 17.12 -3.90 -15.91
C ALA A 95 18.42 -4.64 -15.56
N ASN A 96 18.35 -5.85 -14.96
CA ASN A 96 19.47 -6.60 -14.40
C ASN A 96 20.28 -5.86 -13.31
N ASP A 97 19.73 -4.80 -12.71
CA ASP A 97 20.35 -4.05 -11.61
C ASP A 97 19.78 -4.54 -10.27
N ILE A 98 20.12 -5.78 -9.92
CA ILE A 98 19.41 -6.55 -8.87
C ILE A 98 19.98 -6.26 -7.47
N PHE A 99 21.31 -6.24 -7.33
CA PHE A 99 21.99 -6.05 -6.04
C PHE A 99 22.57 -4.64 -5.93
N ASN A 100 21.72 -3.71 -5.49
CA ASN A 100 22.10 -2.33 -5.25
C ASN A 100 21.47 -1.86 -3.91
N ASP A 101 22.14 -0.94 -3.20
CA ASP A 101 21.68 -0.36 -1.94
C ASP A 101 20.24 0.18 -2.03
N ARG A 102 19.88 0.69 -3.22
CA ARG A 102 18.51 1.17 -3.50
C ARG A 102 17.47 0.05 -3.38
N ASN A 103 17.75 -1.14 -3.89
CA ASN A 103 16.84 -2.28 -3.78
C ASN A 103 16.70 -2.77 -2.34
N LEU A 104 17.80 -2.78 -1.58
CA LEU A 104 17.76 -3.10 -0.16
C LEU A 104 16.90 -2.10 0.62
N SER A 105 17.01 -0.81 0.27
CA SER A 105 16.14 0.24 0.83
C SER A 105 14.66 0.01 0.51
N TYR A 106 14.32 -0.42 -0.71
CA TYR A 106 12.93 -0.72 -1.07
C TYR A 106 12.38 -1.93 -0.30
N ILE A 107 13.18 -2.99 -0.12
CA ILE A 107 12.79 -4.13 0.71
C ILE A 107 12.56 -3.69 2.16
N ARG A 108 13.44 -2.84 2.70
CA ARG A 108 13.31 -2.27 4.04
C ARG A 108 12.04 -1.43 4.19
N TRP A 109 11.69 -0.63 3.17
CA TRP A 109 10.44 0.13 3.16
C TRP A 109 9.21 -0.77 3.14
N CYS A 110 9.23 -1.88 2.41
CA CYS A 110 8.17 -2.89 2.49
C CYS A 110 8.02 -3.42 3.91
N SER A 111 9.11 -3.85 4.56
CA SER A 111 9.08 -4.36 5.94
C SER A 111 8.52 -3.35 6.94
N TYR A 112 8.96 -2.09 6.89
CA TYR A 112 8.43 -1.05 7.76
C TYR A 112 6.96 -0.74 7.49
N SER A 113 6.55 -0.78 6.23
CA SER A 113 5.16 -0.51 5.86
C SER A 113 4.23 -1.63 6.31
N PHE A 114 4.64 -2.90 6.20
CA PHE A 114 3.88 -4.03 6.78
C PHE A 114 3.82 -3.94 8.31
N GLY A 115 4.91 -3.58 8.98
CA GLY A 115 4.90 -3.32 10.42
C GLY A 115 3.93 -2.19 10.80
N GLY A 116 3.91 -1.11 10.02
CA GLY A 116 2.93 -0.05 10.14
C GLY A 116 1.49 -0.56 9.99
N LEU A 117 1.20 -1.34 8.95
CA LEU A 117 -0.13 -1.93 8.76
C LEU A 117 -0.61 -2.74 9.96
N VAL A 118 0.26 -3.56 10.56
CA VAL A 118 -0.08 -4.35 11.76
C VAL A 118 -0.41 -3.44 12.96
N ILE A 119 0.37 -2.36 13.16
CA ILE A 119 0.11 -1.40 14.24
C ILE A 119 -1.27 -0.73 14.03
N PHE A 120 -1.55 -0.27 12.81
CA PHE A 120 -2.82 0.41 12.50
C PHE A 120 -4.02 -0.55 12.60
N ASP A 121 -3.85 -1.83 12.26
CA ASP A 121 -4.89 -2.85 12.46
C ASP A 121 -5.15 -3.11 13.95
N GLY A 122 -4.09 -3.19 14.76
CA GLY A 122 -4.21 -3.26 16.22
C GLY A 122 -4.91 -2.04 16.83
N MET A 123 -4.62 -0.83 16.32
CA MET A 123 -5.31 0.39 16.74
C MET A 123 -6.80 0.37 16.38
N LEU A 124 -7.16 -0.10 15.17
CA LEU A 124 -8.56 -0.27 14.76
C LEU A 124 -9.30 -1.24 15.67
N ALA A 125 -8.68 -2.38 16.00
CA ALA A 125 -9.28 -3.37 16.90
C ALA A 125 -9.52 -2.81 18.30
N LEU A 126 -8.60 -1.99 18.82
CA LEU A 126 -8.79 -1.29 20.10
C LEU A 126 -9.94 -0.29 20.03
N ILE A 127 -9.98 0.55 18.99
CA ILE A 127 -11.05 1.53 18.78
C ILE A 127 -12.40 0.83 18.71
N TRP A 128 -12.50 -0.27 17.96
CA TRP A 128 -13.72 -1.08 17.89
C TRP A 128 -14.16 -1.55 19.28
N LYS A 129 -13.23 -2.13 20.06
CA LYS A 129 -13.51 -2.68 21.39
C LYS A 129 -14.03 -1.62 22.38
N PHE A 130 -13.54 -0.39 22.30
CA PHE A 130 -13.90 0.67 23.25
C PHE A 130 -15.09 1.51 22.80
N LEU A 131 -15.24 1.75 21.50
CA LEU A 131 -16.23 2.68 20.95
C LEU A 131 -17.42 1.98 20.27
N HIS A 132 -17.45 0.64 20.22
CA HIS A 132 -18.47 -0.16 19.51
C HIS A 132 -18.73 0.33 18.08
N PHE A 133 -17.70 0.91 17.47
CA PHE A 133 -17.81 1.61 16.21
C PHE A 133 -17.75 0.59 15.08
N GLU A 134 -18.87 0.35 14.39
CA GLU A 134 -18.92 -0.56 13.24
C GLU A 134 -18.21 0.04 12.01
N ALA A 135 -16.89 0.14 12.05
CA ALA A 135 -16.09 0.45 10.87
C ALA A 135 -16.01 -0.79 9.96
N ALA A 136 -16.70 -0.75 8.82
CA ALA A 136 -16.63 -1.75 7.74
C ALA A 136 -15.19 -2.04 7.21
N VAL A 137 -14.19 -1.31 7.72
CA VAL A 137 -12.76 -1.47 7.41
C VAL A 137 -12.18 -2.78 7.95
N SER A 138 -12.70 -3.31 9.07
CA SER A 138 -12.12 -4.50 9.73
C SER A 138 -12.21 -5.78 8.89
N TYR A 139 -13.24 -5.94 8.04
CA TYR A 139 -13.44 -7.18 7.28
C TYR A 139 -12.74 -7.21 5.92
N GLY A 140 -12.42 -6.04 5.33
CA GLY A 140 -11.76 -5.94 4.03
C GLY A 140 -10.24 -5.87 4.07
N GLN A 141 -9.64 -5.78 5.26
CA GLN A 141 -8.19 -5.68 5.44
C GLN A 141 -7.48 -7.01 5.15
N SER A 142 -7.99 -8.15 5.62
CA SER A 142 -7.17 -9.38 5.67
C SER A 142 -6.78 -9.89 4.29
N LEU A 143 -7.73 -10.02 3.36
CA LEU A 143 -7.48 -10.67 2.07
C LEU A 143 -6.57 -9.82 1.16
N PHE A 144 -6.78 -8.50 1.10
CA PHE A 144 -5.93 -7.63 0.29
C PHE A 144 -4.50 -7.56 0.85
N VAL A 145 -4.36 -7.43 2.17
CA VAL A 145 -3.04 -7.39 2.83
C VAL A 145 -2.32 -8.73 2.68
N GLU A 146 -3.04 -9.85 2.77
CA GLU A 146 -2.50 -11.19 2.57
C GLU A 146 -2.02 -11.40 1.13
N ILE A 147 -2.83 -11.04 0.12
CA ILE A 147 -2.39 -11.08 -1.29
C ILE A 147 -1.15 -10.20 -1.49
N LEU A 148 -1.14 -8.99 -0.92
CA LEU A 148 -0.01 -8.07 -1.02
C LEU A 148 1.25 -8.64 -0.34
N ALA A 149 1.10 -9.35 0.77
CA ALA A 149 2.19 -10.02 1.48
C ALA A 149 2.76 -11.17 0.62
N TRP A 150 1.90 -12.06 0.12
CA TRP A 150 2.30 -13.14 -0.78
C TRP A 150 2.99 -12.61 -2.04
N PHE A 151 2.45 -11.55 -2.63
CA PHE A 151 3.05 -10.90 -3.78
C PHE A 151 4.43 -10.31 -3.43
N THR A 152 4.58 -9.67 -2.27
CA THR A 152 5.87 -9.15 -1.81
C THR A 152 6.89 -10.26 -1.63
N VAL A 153 6.52 -11.35 -0.98
CA VAL A 153 7.38 -12.53 -0.77
C VAL A 153 7.79 -13.12 -2.12
N TYR A 154 6.86 -13.22 -3.08
CA TYR A 154 7.15 -13.68 -4.42
C TYR A 154 8.18 -12.79 -5.15
N VAL A 155 8.02 -11.46 -5.10
CA VAL A 155 8.97 -10.51 -5.71
C VAL A 155 10.37 -10.64 -5.10
N ILE A 156 10.45 -10.75 -3.78
CA ILE A 156 11.72 -10.95 -3.09
C ILE A 156 12.35 -12.30 -3.49
N TYR A 157 11.55 -13.37 -3.54
CA TYR A 157 12.01 -14.69 -3.93
C TYR A 157 12.63 -14.72 -5.34
N ILE A 158 11.96 -14.13 -6.33
CA ILE A 158 12.48 -14.12 -7.71
C ILE A 158 13.80 -13.32 -7.82
N ILE A 159 13.92 -12.23 -7.06
CA ILE A 159 15.14 -11.41 -6.97
C ILE A 159 16.29 -12.23 -6.39
N PHE A 160 16.09 -12.89 -5.25
CA PHE A 160 17.11 -13.74 -4.64
C PHE A 160 17.50 -14.92 -5.52
N LYS A 161 16.52 -15.59 -6.14
CA LYS A 161 16.77 -16.72 -7.04
C LYS A 161 17.66 -16.31 -8.22
N ARG A 162 17.38 -15.16 -8.84
CA ARG A 162 18.20 -14.64 -9.95
C ARG A 162 19.59 -14.25 -9.48
N GLY A 163 19.68 -13.65 -8.30
CA GLY A 163 20.95 -13.31 -7.69
C GLY A 163 21.86 -14.51 -7.42
N LEU A 164 21.29 -15.61 -6.91
CA LEU A 164 22.02 -16.87 -6.73
C LEU A 164 22.49 -17.47 -8.06
N ALA A 165 21.68 -17.36 -9.12
CA ALA A 165 22.08 -17.82 -10.46
C ALA A 165 23.29 -17.05 -11.00
N LEU A 166 23.30 -15.72 -10.86
CA LEU A 166 24.44 -14.88 -11.26
C LEU A 166 25.71 -15.19 -10.45
N LYS A 167 25.57 -15.48 -9.16
CA LYS A 167 26.69 -15.90 -8.32
C LYS A 167 27.29 -17.22 -8.81
N LYS A 168 26.44 -18.21 -9.08
CA LYS A 168 26.88 -19.52 -9.56
C LYS A 168 27.57 -19.43 -10.91
N GLU A 169 27.01 -18.65 -11.84
CA GLU A 169 27.64 -18.39 -13.14
C GLU A 169 29.05 -17.80 -12.96
N ASN A 170 29.23 -16.81 -12.08
CA ASN A 170 30.56 -16.23 -11.81
C ASN A 170 31.54 -17.18 -11.11
N GLU A 171 31.07 -18.05 -10.21
CA GLU A 171 31.92 -19.06 -9.55
C GLU A 171 32.36 -20.17 -10.51
N ASP A 172 31.53 -20.52 -11.50
CA ASP A 172 31.87 -21.51 -12.54
C ASP A 172 32.90 -20.98 -13.58
N PHE A 173 33.22 -19.67 -13.56
CA PHE A 173 34.24 -19.04 -14.44
C PHE A 173 35.61 -18.81 -13.74
N VAL A 174 35.75 -19.14 -12.46
CA VAL A 174 37.01 -19.06 -11.68
C VAL A 174 37.60 -20.45 -11.48
#